data_AF-A0A1V4K790-F1
#
_entry.id   AF-A0A1V4K790-F1
#
_cell.length_a   1.000
_cell.length_b   1.000
_cell.length_c   1.000
_cell.angle_alpha   90.00
_cell.angle_beta   90.00
_cell.angle_gamma   90.00
#
_symmetry.space_group_name_H-M   'P 1'
#
loop_
_entity.id
_entity.type
_entity.pdbx_description
1 polymer ?
#
loop_
_entity_poly.entity_id
_entity_poly.type
_entity_poly.pdbx_seq_one_letter_code
_entity_poly.pdbx_strand_id
1 'polypeptide(L)' 'MVRKHGAKLLASMVNGLDDKDDPHNLVALEAMSSLSKLLGHVEERDLRSMLLHIAIRIRPFFDSVRLAWG' A
#
# COMPACT_ATOMS: atom_id res chain seq x y z
N MET A 1 -20.23 4.39 0.76
CA MET A 1 -19.64 3.55 1.83
C MET A 1 -18.12 3.70 1.93
N VAL A 2 -17.36 3.73 0.82
CA VAL A 2 -15.88 3.89 0.86
C VAL A 2 -15.43 5.27 1.41
N ARG A 3 -16.08 6.37 0.99
CA ARG A 3 -15.68 7.75 1.38
C ARG A 3 -15.70 8.03 2.89
N LYS A 4 -16.59 7.39 3.66
CA LYS A 4 -16.73 7.65 5.11
C LYS A 4 -15.68 6.91 5.97
N HIS A 5 -14.97 5.94 5.38
CA HIS A 5 -14.01 5.08 6.08
C HIS A 5 -12.66 4.98 5.34
N GLY A 6 -12.35 5.94 4.47
CA GLY A 6 -11.16 5.93 3.60
C GLY A 6 -9.86 5.71 4.37
N ALA A 7 -9.62 6.52 5.40
CA ALA A 7 -8.44 6.36 6.26
C ALA A 7 -8.33 4.98 6.94
N LYS A 8 -9.46 4.40 7.39
CA LYS A 8 -9.45 3.08 8.05
C LYS A 8 -9.18 1.94 7.06
N LEU A 9 -9.72 2.04 5.84
CA LEU A 9 -9.44 1.12 4.75
C LEU A 9 -7.97 1.19 4.32
N LEU A 10 -7.45 2.40 4.13
CA LEU A 10 -6.04 2.63 3.82
C LEU A 10 -5.14 2.03 4.92
N ALA A 11 -5.44 2.29 6.19
CA ALA A 11 -4.67 1.72 7.30
C ALA A 11 -4.67 0.18 7.29
N SER A 12 -5.81 -0.45 7.01
CA SER A 12 -5.90 -1.91 6.92
C SER A 12 -5.01 -2.47 5.79
N MET A 13 -4.98 -1.81 4.63
CA MET A 13 -4.15 -2.28 3.50
C MET A 13 -2.67 -2.03 3.77
N VAL A 14 -2.31 -0.86 4.28
CA VAL A 14 -0.93 -0.51 4.64
C VAL A 14 -0.38 -1.46 5.71
N ASN A 15 -1.21 -1.91 6.66
CA ASN A 15 -0.82 -2.92 7.64
C ASN A 15 -0.58 -4.29 6.99
N GLY A 16 -1.34 -4.66 5.96
CA GLY A 16 -1.12 -5.89 5.19
C GLY A 16 0.20 -5.89 4.39
N LEU A 17 0.80 -4.72 4.17
CA LEU A 17 2.14 -4.57 3.59
C LEU A 17 3.27 -4.65 4.64
N ASP A 18 2.94 -4.67 5.94
CA ASP A 18 3.91 -4.76 7.05
C ASP A 18 4.17 -6.19 7.51
N ASP A 19 3.61 -7.20 6.82
CA ASP A 19 3.97 -8.60 7.03
C ASP A 19 5.39 -8.83 6.46
N LYS A 20 6.38 -8.40 7.25
CA LYS A 20 7.82 -8.67 7.18
C LYS A 20 7.97 -10.15 6.77
N ASP A 21 8.35 -10.51 5.55
CA ASP A 21 9.73 -10.48 5.08
C ASP A 21 9.83 -10.68 3.55
N ASP A 22 8.71 -10.73 2.82
CA ASP A 22 8.72 -10.92 1.35
C ASP A 22 7.59 -10.14 0.66
N PRO A 23 7.88 -9.10 -0.14
CA PRO A 23 6.87 -8.40 -0.93
C PRO A 23 6.19 -9.28 -1.99
N HIS A 24 6.73 -10.47 -2.29
CA HIS A 24 6.14 -11.42 -3.23
C HIS A 24 5.21 -12.45 -2.57
N ASN A 25 5.01 -12.39 -1.25
CA ASN A 25 4.04 -13.25 -0.61
C ASN A 25 2.61 -12.87 -1.05
N LEU A 26 1.69 -13.84 -1.07
CA LEU A 26 0.33 -13.66 -1.60
C LEU A 26 -0.46 -12.57 -0.84
N VAL A 27 -0.26 -12.45 0.47
CA VAL A 27 -0.94 -11.46 1.31
C VAL A 27 -0.48 -10.04 0.94
N ALA A 28 0.82 -9.85 0.81
CA ALA A 28 1.44 -8.58 0.43
C ALA A 28 1.03 -8.15 -0.99
N LEU A 29 0.98 -9.08 -1.95
CA LEU A 29 0.53 -8.83 -3.32
C LEU A 29 -0.95 -8.43 -3.37
N GLU A 30 -1.80 -9.14 -2.65
CA GLU A 30 -3.24 -8.83 -2.60
C GLU A 30 -3.49 -7.48 -1.91
N ALA A 31 -2.76 -7.19 -0.82
CA ALA A 31 -2.81 -5.90 -0.14
C ALA A 31 -2.36 -4.76 -1.05
N MET A 32 -1.30 -4.94 -1.85
CA MET A 32 -0.80 -3.93 -2.80
C MET A 32 -1.78 -3.71 -3.97
N SER A 33 -2.33 -4.78 -4.52
CA SER A 33 -3.39 -4.74 -5.56
C SER A 33 -4.63 -4.00 -5.05
N SER A 34 -5.06 -4.31 -3.84
CA SER A 34 -6.20 -3.66 -3.19
C SER A 34 -5.94 -2.20 -2.84
N LEU A 35 -4.74 -1.87 -2.34
CA LEU A 35 -4.33 -0.48 -2.08
C LEU A 35 -4.37 0.34 -3.37
N SER A 36 -3.78 -0.15 -4.47
CA SER A 36 -3.77 0.52 -5.77
C SER A 36 -5.18 0.88 -6.25
N LYS A 37 -6.13 -0.05 -6.14
CA LYS A 37 -7.54 0.18 -6.49
C LYS A 37 -8.20 1.23 -5.58
N LEU A 38 -7.88 1.21 -4.28
CA LEU A 38 -8.48 2.12 -3.30
C LEU A 38 -7.99 3.56 -3.44
N LEU A 39 -6.76 3.80 -3.91
CA LEU A 39 -6.20 5.16 -4.07
C LEU A 39 -7.08 6.07 -4.94
N GLY A 40 -7.75 5.52 -5.96
CA GLY A 40 -8.69 6.28 -6.81
C GLY A 40 -10.04 6.61 -6.17
N HIS A 41 -10.32 6.10 -4.97
CA HIS A 41 -11.64 6.17 -4.31
C HIS A 41 -11.62 6.85 -2.94
N VAL A 42 -10.43 7.19 -2.43
CA VAL A 42 -10.24 7.89 -1.15
C VAL A 42 -10.13 9.40 -1.34
N GLU A 43 -10.58 10.15 -0.34
CA GLU A 43 -10.46 11.61 -0.35
C GLU A 43 -8.98 12.01 -0.23
N GLU A 44 -8.58 13.07 -0.94
CA GLU A 44 -7.19 13.53 -0.96
C GLU A 44 -6.66 13.85 0.45
N ARG A 45 -7.51 14.40 1.32
CA ARG A 45 -7.16 14.67 2.73
C ARG A 45 -6.72 13.40 3.46
N ASP A 46 -7.45 12.31 3.26
CA ASP A 46 -7.17 11.02 3.90
C ASP A 46 -5.92 10.35 3.30
N LEU A 47 -5.68 10.57 2.00
CA LEU A 47 -4.44 10.11 1.36
C LEU A 47 -3.22 10.89 1.87
N ARG A 48 -3.31 12.22 1.96
CA ARG A 48 -2.22 13.07 2.44
C ARG A 48 -1.80 12.73 3.87
N SER A 49 -2.75 12.40 4.75
CA SER A 49 -2.43 12.01 6.13
C SER A 49 -1.71 10.67 6.24
N MET A 50 -1.79 9.82 5.20
CA MET A 50 -1.18 8.49 5.15
C MET A 50 -0.03 8.36 4.15
N LEU A 51 0.29 9.42 3.40
CA LEU A 51 1.21 9.39 2.26
C LEU A 51 2.57 8.82 2.63
N LEU A 52 3.15 9.27 3.74
CA LEU A 52 4.46 8.80 4.21
C LEU A 52 4.43 7.31 4.57
N HIS A 53 3.38 6.85 5.25
CA HIS A 53 3.23 5.45 5.63
C HIS A 53 3.09 4.56 4.41
N ILE A 54 2.31 4.99 3.42
CA ILE A 54 2.16 4.30 2.14
C ILE A 54 3.52 4.23 1.42
N ALA A 55 4.20 5.37 1.26
CA ALA A 55 5.47 5.46 0.52
C ALA A 55 6.55 4.53 1.09
N ILE A 56 6.67 4.45 2.42
CA ILE A 56 7.61 3.55 3.09
C ILE A 56 7.25 2.08 2.83
N ARG A 57 5.97 1.72 2.91
CA ARG A 57 5.50 0.34 2.84
C ARG A 57 5.46 -0.23 1.42
N ILE A 58 5.27 0.60 0.39
CA ILE A 58 5.31 0.13 -1.00
C ILE A 58 6.72 0.00 -1.57
N ARG A 59 7.73 0.63 -0.94
CA ARG A 59 9.11 0.66 -1.44
C ARG A 59 9.69 -0.73 -1.80
N PRO A 60 9.52 -1.79 -0.97
CA PRO A 60 10.09 -3.11 -1.27
C PRO A 60 9.61 -3.73 -2.59
N PHE A 61 8.40 -3.38 -3.06
CA PHE A 61 7.86 -3.84 -4.34
C PHE A 61 8.58 -3.26 -5.55
N PHE A 62 9.35 -2.17 -5.36
CA PHE A 62 10.13 -1.52 -6.41
C PHE A 62 11.63 -1.78 -6.28
N ASP A 63 12.10 -2.29 -5.14
CA ASP A 63 13.53 -2.52 -4.89
C ASP A 63 14.08 -3.70 -5.72
N SER A 64 13.26 -4.70 -6.07
CA SER A 64 13.66 -5.85 -6.91
C SER A 64 13.94 -5.48 -8.37
N VAL A 65 13.33 -4.41 -8.89
CA VAL A 65 13.62 -3.85 -10.23
C VAL A 65 15.09 -3.39 -10.32
N ARG A 66 15.69 -3.02 -9.19
CA ARG A 66 17.06 -2.49 -9.14
C ARG A 66 18.14 -3.56 -9.23
N LEU A 67 17.83 -4.82 -8.86
CA LEU A 67 18.77 -5.95 -8.92
C LEU A 67 18.74 -6.66 -10.29
N ALA A 68 17.69 -6.48 -11.09
CA ALA A 68 17.57 -7.11 -12.41
C ALA A 68 18.37 -6.42 -13.53
N TRP A 69 18.95 -5.25 -13.26
CA TRP A 69 19.74 -4.43 -14.21
C TRP A 69 21.08 -3.98 -13.64
N GLY A 70 21.55 -4.61 -12.55
CA GLY A 70 22.85 -4.36 -11.92
C GLY A 70 23.93 -5.29 -12.44
#